data_AF-A0A434GER2-F1
#
_entry.id   AF-A0A434GER2-F1
#
_cell.length_a   1.000
_cell.length_b   1.000
_cell.length_c   1.000
_cell.angle_alpha   90.00
_cell.angle_beta   90.00
_cell.angle_gamma   90.00
#
_symmetry.space_group_name_H-M   'P 1'
#
loop_
_entity.id
_entity.type
_entity.pdbx_description
1 polymer ?
#
loop_
_entity_poly.entity_id
_entity_poly.type
_entity_poly.pdbx_seq_one_letter_code
_entity_poly.pdbx_strand_id
1 'polypeptide(L)' 'MADRTALDFGGLAVRELVIAPGASPITQAIAPGEIVGLAGLDGHGQELFLKMLAGLEQSHGG' A
#
# COMPACT_ATOMS: atom_id res chain seq x y z
N MET A 1 -9.56 13.57 14.50
CA MET A 1 -10.47 14.04 13.44
C MET A 1 -10.18 13.20 12.21
N ALA A 2 -10.85 12.06 12.06
CA ALA A 2 -10.58 11.11 10.99
C ALA A 2 -10.85 11.78 9.62
N ASP A 3 -9.91 11.60 8.70
CA ASP A 3 -9.97 12.10 7.32
C ASP A 3 -11.23 11.53 6.63
N ARG A 4 -12.30 12.33 6.62
CA ARG A 4 -13.60 11.96 6.05
C ARG A 4 -13.52 11.72 4.53
N THR A 5 -12.45 12.19 3.89
CA THR A 5 -12.14 11.97 2.47
C THR A 5 -11.80 10.51 2.14
N ALA A 6 -11.32 9.73 3.12
CA ALA A 6 -10.98 8.32 2.92
C ALA A 6 -12.22 7.39 2.89
N LEU A 7 -13.34 7.80 3.50
CA LEU A 7 -14.54 6.96 3.60
C LEU A 7 -15.36 6.94 2.29
N ASP A 8 -15.19 7.96 1.44
CA ASP A 8 -15.87 8.06 0.14
C ASP A 8 -14.96 7.68 -1.04
N PHE A 9 -13.70 7.31 -0.77
CA PHE A 9 -12.79 6.84 -1.81
C PHE A 9 -13.10 5.37 -2.11
N GLY A 10 -13.88 5.12 -3.18
CA GLY A 10 -14.18 3.76 -3.65
C GLY A 10 -12.98 2.98 -4.20
N GLY A 11 -11.76 3.51 -4.07
CA GLY A 11 -10.52 2.91 -4.53
C GLY A 11 -9.66 2.37 -3.38
N LEU A 12 -8.42 1.99 -3.71
CA LEU A 12 -7.45 1.53 -2.71
C LEU A 12 -6.51 2.68 -2.35
N ALA A 13 -6.44 3.04 -1.07
CA ALA A 13 -5.50 4.05 -0.59
C ALA A 13 -4.63 3.47 0.53
N VAL A 14 -3.33 3.77 0.46
CA VAL A 14 -2.35 3.43 1.48
C VAL A 14 -1.48 4.64 1.76
N ARG A 15 -1.15 4.86 3.04
CA ARG A 15 -0.33 5.99 3.49
C ARG A 15 0.79 5.48 4.36
N GLU A 16 2.00 5.97 4.08
CA GLU A 16 3.22 5.73 4.86
C GLU A 16 3.49 4.25 5.16
N LEU A 17 3.11 3.34 4.25
CA LEU A 17 3.30 1.91 4.43
C LEU A 17 4.78 1.57 4.39
N VAL A 18 5.27 0.93 5.45
CA VAL A 18 6.64 0.43 5.53
C VAL A 18 6.65 -1.09 5.35
N ILE A 19 7.26 -1.55 4.26
CA ILE A 19 7.27 -2.97 3.86
C ILE A 19 8.32 -3.81 4.63
N ALA A 20 9.39 -3.18 5.11
CA ALA A 20 10.45 -3.82 5.88
C ALA A 20 11.16 -2.79 6.76
N PRO A 21 11.80 -3.18 7.87
CA PRO A 21 12.57 -2.27 8.70
C PRO A 21 13.63 -1.51 7.88
N GLY A 22 13.60 -0.18 7.96
CA GLY A 22 14.53 0.70 7.22
C GLY A 22 14.17 0.94 5.76
N ALA A 23 13.08 0.36 5.24
CA ALA A 23 12.58 0.69 3.91
C ALA A 23 11.93 2.08 3.89
N SER A 24 12.04 2.77 2.76
CA SER A 24 11.32 4.04 2.55
C SER A 24 9.81 3.81 2.59
N PRO A 25 9.04 4.73 3.21
CA PRO A 25 7.58 4.61 3.26
C PRO A 25 6.95 4.78 1.88
N ILE A 26 5.81 4.11 1.67
CA ILE A 26 5.05 4.13 0.42
C ILE A 26 3.66 4.73 0.69
N THR A 27 3.34 5.82 -0.02
CA THR A 27 2.00 6.42 -0.04
C THR A 27 1.47 6.36 -1.46
N GLN A 28 0.34 5.68 -1.66
CA GLN A 28 -0.28 5.49 -2.98
C GLN A 28 -1.80 5.51 -2.88
N ALA A 29 -2.44 6.00 -3.95
CA ALA A 29 -3.88 5.87 -4.18
C ALA A 29 -4.09 5.27 -5.56
N ILE A 30 -5.02 4.33 -5.66
CA ILE A 30 -5.38 3.61 -6.89
C ILE A 30 -6.88 3.79 -7.09
N ALA A 31 -7.27 4.35 -8.23
CA ALA A 31 -8.66 4.64 -8.53
C ALA A 31 -9.47 3.37 -8.83
N PRO A 32 -10.80 3.39 -8.65
CA PRO A 32 -11.65 2.28 -9.08
C PRO A 32 -11.46 1.97 -10.58
N GLY A 33 -11.15 0.71 -10.89
CA GLY A 33 -10.95 0.24 -12.28
C GLY A 33 -9.56 0.51 -12.87
N GLU A 34 -8.65 1.14 -12.13
CA GLU A 34 -7.26 1.32 -12.55
C GLU A 34 -6.48 0.00 -12.52
N ILE A 35 -5.69 -0.27 -13.57
CA ILE A 35 -4.78 -1.44 -13.64
C ILE A 35 -3.36 -0.95 -13.41
N VAL A 36 -2.76 -1.37 -12.30
CA VAL A 36 -1.40 -0.99 -11.89
C VAL A 36 -0.45 -2.17 -12.05
N GLY A 37 0.68 -1.95 -12.72
CA GLY A 37 1.81 -2.90 -12.76
C GLY A 37 2.80 -2.61 -11.63
N LEU A 38 3.08 -3.60 -10.79
CA LEU A 38 4.12 -3.54 -9.76
C LEU A 38 5.36 -4.30 -10.22
N ALA A 39 6.49 -3.61 -10.34
CA ALA A 39 7.74 -4.17 -10.86
C ALA A 39 8.91 -4.02 -9.88
N GLY A 40 9.90 -4.90 -10.03
CA GLY A 40 11.18 -4.86 -9.30
C GLY A 40 11.91 -6.20 -9.43
N LEU A 41 13.09 -6.30 -8.82
CA LEU A 41 13.85 -7.55 -8.77
C LEU A 41 13.28 -8.49 -7.70
N ASP A 42 13.69 -9.76 -7.76
CA ASP A 42 13.36 -10.72 -6.70
C ASP A 42 13.89 -10.23 -5.34
N GLY A 43 13.07 -10.37 -4.30
CA GLY A 43 13.37 -9.85 -2.96
C GLY A 43 13.12 -8.35 -2.74
N HIS A 44 12.67 -7.56 -3.74
CA HIS A 44 12.31 -6.14 -3.54
C HIS A 44 10.95 -5.92 -2.83
N GLY A 45 10.25 -6.99 -2.43
CA GLY A 45 9.10 -6.89 -1.54
C GLY A 45 7.76 -6.63 -2.24
N GLN A 46 7.64 -6.87 -3.55
CA GLN A 46 6.36 -6.74 -4.27
C GLN A 46 5.28 -7.65 -3.69
N GLU A 47 5.64 -8.90 -3.36
CA GLU A 47 4.71 -9.85 -2.73
C GLU A 47 4.26 -9.36 -1.35
N LEU A 48 5.19 -8.88 -0.51
CA LEU A 48 4.88 -8.33 0.82
C LEU A 48 3.97 -7.11 0.72
N PHE A 49 4.26 -6.20 -0.21
CA PHE A 49 3.43 -5.03 -0.47
C PHE A 49 1.99 -5.43 -0.81
N LEU A 50 1.80 -6.36 -1.75
CA LEU A 50 0.47 -6.83 -2.14
C LEU A 50 -0.26 -7.56 -0.99
N LYS A 51 0.44 -8.39 -0.21
CA LYS A 51 -0.14 -9.04 0.98
C LYS A 51 -0.57 -8.03 2.04
N MET A 52 0.21 -6.98 2.28
CA MET A 52 -0.15 -5.91 3.21
C MET A 52 -1.38 -5.12 2.73
N LEU A 53 -1.44 -4.77 1.44
CA LEU A 53 -2.63 -4.13 0.85
C LEU A 53 -3.90 -5.00 0.95
N ALA A 54 -3.74 -6.32 0.85
CA ALA A 54 -4.82 -7.28 1.04
C ALA A 54 -5.17 -7.55 2.52
N GLY A 55 -4.44 -6.96 3.47
CA GLY A 55 -4.63 -7.20 4.91
C GLY A 55 -4.17 -8.58 5.38
N LEU A 56 -3.34 -9.28 4.60
CA LEU A 56 -2.81 -10.61 4.92
C LEU A 56 -1.52 -10.56 5.74
N GLU A 57 -0.80 -9.44 5.71
CA GLU A 57 0.44 -9.21 6.45
C GLU A 57 0.38 -7.84 7.12
N GLN A 58 0.99 -7.71 8.30
CA GLN A 58 1.05 -6.45 9.03
C GLN A 58 2.17 -5.56 8.48
N SER A 59 1.91 -4.26 8.33
CA SER A 59 2.95 -3.29 7.97
C SER A 59 3.94 -3.07 9.12
N HIS A 60 5.15 -2.64 8.78
CA HIS A 60 6.17 -2.27 9.76
C HIS A 60 6.06 -0.79 10.20
N GLY A 61 5.06 -0.06 9.69
CA GLY A 61 4.82 1.36 9.93
C GLY A 61 3.68 1.89 9.05
N GLY A 62 3.24 3.12 9.36
CA GLY A 62 2.07 3.77 8.76
C GLY A 62 0.87 3.84 9.69
#